data_AF-A0A928L9F8-F1
#
_entry.id   AF-A0A928L9F8-F1
#
_cell.length_a   1.000
_cell.length_b   1.000
_cell.length_c   1.000
_cell.angle_alpha   90.00
_cell.angle_beta   90.00
_cell.angle_gamma   90.00
#
_symmetry.space_group_name_H-M   'P 1'
#
loop_
_entity.id
_entity.type
_entity.pdbx_description
1 polymer ?
#
loop_
_entity_poly.entity_id
_entity_poly.type
_entity_poly.pdbx_seq_one_letter_code
_entity_poly.pdbx_strand_id
1 'polypeptide(L)'
;MDGILENFNDKSVESTFTSSDVESNKIIVAVCCIVSILFFLPLLMDKNSAYCKFYANQILTLFVCLLVLGIVCAIIGLIPVIGAIIGTVAGIAALAVAILMAIGAFKGKAIRLPFVGNLISIF
;
A
#
# COMPACT_ATOMS: atom_id res chain seq x y z
N MET A 1 4.09 -13.99 -9.71
CA MET A 1 3.68 -13.10 -8.59
C MET A 1 4.74 -13.10 -7.48
N ASP A 2 5.19 -14.28 -7.00
CA ASP A 2 6.11 -14.36 -5.86
C ASP A 2 7.46 -13.66 -6.04
N GLY A 3 8.08 -13.75 -7.23
CA GLY A 3 9.33 -13.05 -7.50
C GLY A 3 9.20 -11.52 -7.46
N ILE A 4 8.06 -10.97 -7.88
CA ILE A 4 7.80 -9.52 -7.81
C ILE A 4 7.66 -9.11 -6.35
N LEU A 5 6.89 -9.86 -5.57
CA LEU A 5 6.72 -9.58 -4.14
C LEU A 5 8.06 -9.64 -3.41
N GLU A 6 8.91 -10.62 -3.74
CA GLU A 6 10.22 -10.78 -3.11
C GLU A 6 11.15 -9.59 -3.34
N ASN A 7 11.08 -8.94 -4.51
CA ASN A 7 11.88 -7.76 -4.82
C ASN A 7 11.52 -6.55 -3.96
N PHE A 8 10.30 -6.49 -3.44
CA PHE A 8 9.79 -5.39 -2.62
C PHE A 8 9.59 -5.79 -1.15
N ASN A 9 9.99 -7.01 -0.78
CA ASN A 9 9.82 -7.53 0.56
C ASN A 9 10.98 -7.13 1.48
N ASP A 10 10.64 -6.47 2.57
CA ASP A 10 11.59 -6.12 3.62
C ASP A 10 11.71 -7.27 4.63
N LYS A 11 12.64 -8.20 4.37
CA LYS A 11 12.85 -9.40 5.22
C LYS A 11 13.16 -9.07 6.68
N SER A 12 13.79 -7.92 6.93
CA SER A 12 14.10 -7.49 8.30
C SER A 12 12.82 -7.20 9.09
N VAL A 13 11.85 -6.55 8.45
CA VAL A 13 10.57 -6.24 9.06
C VAL A 13 9.65 -7.46 9.07
N GLU A 14 9.64 -8.27 8.01
CA GLU A 14 8.87 -9.52 7.97
C GLU A 14 9.22 -10.43 9.16
N SER A 15 10.50 -10.49 9.55
CA SER A 15 10.94 -11.29 10.70
C SER A 15 10.34 -10.85 12.05
N THR A 16 9.79 -9.64 12.12
CA THR A 16 9.11 -9.12 13.33
C THR A 16 7.64 -9.52 13.39
N PHE A 17 7.08 -10.03 12.30
CA PHE A 17 5.67 -10.42 12.23
C PHE A 17 5.50 -11.83 12.82
N THR A 18 4.55 -11.96 13.74
CA THR A 18 4.17 -13.28 14.24
C THR A 18 3.07 -13.87 13.37
N SER A 19 3.05 -15.20 13.18
CA SER A 19 2.00 -15.85 12.39
C SER A 19 0.60 -15.57 12.95
N SER A 20 0.45 -15.48 14.27
CA SER A 20 -0.83 -15.17 14.92
C SER A 20 -1.33 -13.76 14.59
N ASP A 21 -0.42 -12.79 14.56
CA ASP A 21 -0.71 -11.39 14.23
C ASP A 21 -1.15 -11.26 12.76
N VAL A 22 -0.40 -11.88 11.85
CA VAL A 22 -0.76 -11.93 10.41
C VAL A 22 -2.12 -12.58 10.20
N GLU A 23 -2.37 -13.76 10.78
CA GLU A 23 -3.64 -14.47 10.58
C GLU A 23 -4.85 -13.67 11.08
N SER A 24 -4.69 -12.95 12.19
CA SER A 24 -5.76 -12.14 12.80
C SER A 24 -6.08 -10.89 11.97
N ASN A 25 -5.07 -10.28 11.33
CA ASN A 25 -5.17 -8.94 10.75
C ASN A 25 -5.08 -8.91 9.21
N LYS A 26 -4.65 -9.98 8.53
CA LYS A 26 -4.36 -9.96 7.08
C LYS A 26 -5.53 -9.55 6.20
N ILE A 27 -6.76 -9.96 6.54
CA ILE A 27 -7.94 -9.67 5.72
C ILE A 27 -8.23 -8.17 5.75
N ILE A 28 -8.29 -7.60 6.95
CA ILE A 28 -8.60 -6.18 7.12
C ILE A 28 -7.49 -5.30 6.56
N VAL A 29 -6.22 -5.68 6.77
CA VAL A 29 -5.08 -4.98 6.18
C VAL A 29 -5.12 -5.01 4.66
N ALA A 30 -5.38 -6.17 4.05
CA ALA A 30 -5.47 -6.29 2.60
C ALA A 30 -6.59 -5.42 1.99
N VAL A 31 -7.75 -5.34 2.66
CA VAL A 31 -8.85 -4.44 2.25
C VAL A 31 -8.42 -2.98 2.37
N CYS A 32 -7.72 -2.61 3.44
CA CYS A 32 -7.23 -1.24 3.64
C CYS A 32 -6.16 -0.85 2.60
N CYS A 33 -5.36 -1.80 2.08
CA CYS A 33 -4.46 -1.54 0.96
C CYS A 33 -5.19 -1.05 -0.29
N ILE A 34 -6.34 -1.67 -0.61
CA ILE A 34 -7.19 -1.28 -1.75
C ILE A 34 -7.92 0.04 -1.48
N VAL A 35 -8.38 0.25 -0.24
CA VAL A 35 -9.08 1.46 0.19
C VAL A 35 -8.15 2.31 1.05
N SER A 36 -7.13 2.90 0.41
CA SER A 36 -5.97 3.46 1.13
C SER A 36 -6.28 4.64 2.05
N ILE A 37 -7.45 5.28 1.92
CA ILE A 37 -7.92 6.29 2.87
C ILE A 37 -8.12 5.71 4.29
N LEU A 38 -8.26 4.38 4.43
CA LEU A 38 -8.41 3.67 5.69
C LEU A 38 -7.06 3.23 6.32
N PHE A 39 -5.97 3.95 6.04
CA PHE A 39 -4.62 3.62 6.55
C PHE A 39 -4.54 3.48 8.08
N PHE A 40 -5.43 4.13 8.82
CA PHE A 40 -5.47 4.09 10.28
C PHE A 40 -6.19 2.86 10.84
N LEU A 41 -7.00 2.16 10.03
CA LEU A 41 -7.81 1.04 10.49
C LEU A 41 -6.99 -0.16 10.99
N PRO A 42 -5.86 -0.56 10.36
CA PRO A 42 -4.97 -1.57 10.94
C PRO A 42 -4.50 -1.24 12.37
N LEU A 43 -4.21 0.03 12.67
CA LEU A 43 -3.80 0.46 14.01
C LEU A 43 -4.92 0.35 15.05
N LEU A 44 -6.18 0.48 14.61
CA LEU A 44 -7.33 0.29 15.48
C LEU A 44 -7.56 -1.17 15.83
N MET A 45 -7.12 -2.10 14.98
CA MET A 45 -7.24 -3.53 15.23
C MET A 45 -6.20 -4.00 16.26
N ASP A 46 -4.94 -3.64 16.03
CA ASP A 46 -3.89 -3.87 17.01
C ASP A 46 -2.79 -2.81 16.89
N LYS A 47 -2.73 -1.91 17.87
CA LYS A 47 -1.73 -0.84 17.94
C LYS A 47 -0.34 -1.32 18.36
N ASN A 48 -0.22 -2.53 18.91
CA ASN A 48 1.05 -3.10 19.38
C ASN A 48 1.65 -4.06 18.34
N SER A 49 0.84 -4.52 17.39
CA SER A 49 1.25 -5.34 16.26
C SER A 49 2.26 -4.62 15.35
N ALA A 50 3.42 -5.25 15.15
CA ALA A 50 4.41 -4.78 14.19
C ALA A 50 3.86 -4.83 12.75
N TYR A 51 3.02 -5.82 12.45
CA TYR A 51 2.37 -5.99 11.15
C TYR A 51 1.39 -4.85 10.85
N CYS A 52 0.49 -4.54 11.79
CA CYS A 52 -0.50 -3.47 11.65
C CYS A 52 0.17 -2.10 11.54
N LYS A 53 1.22 -1.84 12.32
CA LYS A 53 2.00 -0.59 12.23
C LYS A 53 2.69 -0.43 10.88
N PHE A 54 3.36 -1.50 10.42
CA PHE A 54 4.01 -1.50 9.12
C PHE A 54 3.01 -1.19 8.00
N TYR A 55 1.91 -1.94 7.94
CA TYR A 55 0.93 -1.74 6.89
C TYR A 55 0.21 -0.40 7.02
N ALA A 56 -0.05 0.11 8.22
CA ALA A 56 -0.59 1.46 8.39
C ALA A 56 0.31 2.53 7.77
N ASN A 57 1.63 2.44 7.98
CA ASN A 57 2.61 3.33 7.35
C ASN A 57 2.64 3.17 5.81
N GLN A 58 2.56 1.94 5.30
CA GLN A 58 2.52 1.70 3.85
C GLN A 58 1.24 2.21 3.20
N ILE A 59 0.09 1.98 3.83
CA ILE A 59 -1.21 2.42 3.32
C ILE A 59 -1.29 3.96 3.38
N LEU A 60 -0.74 4.58 4.42
CA LEU A 60 -0.61 6.03 4.51
C LEU A 60 0.27 6.59 3.38
N THR A 61 1.41 5.94 3.12
CA THR A 61 2.30 6.30 2.00
C THR A 61 1.56 6.20 0.67
N LEU A 62 0.84 5.09 0.42
CA LEU A 62 0.03 4.94 -0.79
C LEU A 62 -1.02 6.03 -0.90
N PHE A 63 -1.75 6.34 0.17
CA PHE A 63 -2.78 7.39 0.17
C PHE A 63 -2.20 8.75 -0.22
N VAL A 64 -1.07 9.15 0.37
CA VAL A 64 -0.40 10.41 0.03
C VAL A 64 0.07 10.40 -1.43
N CYS A 65 0.64 9.30 -1.92
CA CYS A 65 1.02 9.16 -3.31
C CYS A 65 -0.19 9.31 -4.26
N LEU A 66 -1.33 8.72 -3.92
CA LEU A 66 -2.56 8.84 -4.70
C LEU A 66 -3.11 10.27 -4.70
N LEU A 67 -3.04 10.98 -3.57
CA LEU A 67 -3.44 12.39 -3.50
C LEU A 67 -2.57 13.27 -4.41
N VAL A 68 -1.25 13.10 -4.35
CA VAL A 68 -0.30 13.85 -5.20
C VAL A 68 -0.54 13.51 -6.67
N LEU A 69 -0.67 12.23 -7.01
CA LEU A 69 -0.95 11.79 -8.37
C LEU A 69 -2.28 12.35 -8.89
N GLY A 70 -3.32 12.39 -8.05
CA GLY A 70 -4.62 12.97 -8.39
C GLY A 70 -4.53 14.45 -8.74
N ILE A 71 -3.76 15.24 -7.97
CA ILE A 71 -3.53 16.66 -8.26
C ILE A 71 -2.80 16.83 -9.60
N VAL A 72 -1.75 16.05 -9.84
CA VAL A 72 -0.99 16.09 -11.11
C VAL A 72 -1.89 15.73 -12.30
N CYS A 73 -2.67 14.65 -12.17
CA CYS A 73 -3.62 14.22 -13.21
C CYS A 73 -4.72 15.26 -13.46
N ALA A 74 -5.19 15.99 -12.44
CA ALA A 74 -6.18 17.05 -12.60
C ALA A 74 -5.64 18.22 -13.44
N ILE A 75 -4.38 18.59 -13.25
CA ILE A 75 -3.72 19.66 -14.04
C ILE A 75 -3.55 19.22 -15.50
N ILE A 76 -3.07 17.99 -15.73
CA ILE A 76 -2.89 17.43 -17.08
C ILE A 76 -4.25 17.21 -17.78
N GLY A 77 -5.30 16.93 -16.98
CA GLY A 77 -6.69 16.78 -17.40
C GLY A 77 -7.28 18.00 -18.12
N LEU A 78 -6.63 19.16 -18.05
CA LEU A 78 -6.99 20.33 -18.86
C LEU A 78 -6.88 20.06 -20.38
N ILE A 79 -6.10 19.07 -20.79
CA ILE A 79 -6.02 18.60 -22.18
C ILE A 79 -6.93 17.35 -22.32
N PRO A 80 -8.09 17.42 -23.00
CA PRO A 80 -9.13 16.41 -22.88
C PRO A 80 -8.68 14.97 -23.21
N VAL A 81 -8.02 14.78 -24.36
CA VAL A 81 -7.64 13.44 -24.84
C VAL A 81 -6.39 12.92 -24.11
N ILE A 82 -5.36 13.74 -23.99
CA ILE A 82 -4.08 13.35 -23.35
C ILE A 82 -4.28 13.11 -21.85
N GLY A 83 -5.01 14.00 -21.19
CA GLY A 83 -5.33 13.89 -19.77
C GLY A 83 -6.14 12.64 -19.45
N ALA A 84 -7.13 12.28 -20.27
CA ALA A 84 -7.91 11.07 -20.07
C ALA A 84 -7.04 9.80 -20.18
N ILE A 85 -6.14 9.74 -21.17
CA ILE A 85 -5.23 8.59 -21.36
C ILE A 85 -4.28 8.46 -20.17
N ILE A 86 -3.60 9.56 -19.80
CA ILE A 86 -2.64 9.57 -18.69
C ILE A 86 -3.34 9.22 -17.37
N GLY A 87 -4.51 9.82 -17.10
CA GLY A 87 -5.28 9.56 -15.89
C GLY A 87 -5.71 8.09 -15.78
N THR A 88 -6.13 7.48 -16.89
CA THR A 88 -6.51 6.06 -16.92
C THR A 88 -5.32 5.14 -16.65
N VAL A 89 -4.19 5.38 -17.31
CA VAL A 89 -2.96 4.59 -17.12
C VAL A 89 -2.44 4.73 -15.68
N ALA A 90 -2.45 5.95 -15.15
CA ALA A 90 -2.06 6.23 -13.77
C ALA A 90 -2.96 5.50 -12.76
N GLY A 91 -4.28 5.50 -12.98
CA GLY A 91 -5.24 4.78 -12.14
C GLY A 91 -5.04 3.26 -12.15
N ILE A 92 -4.77 2.67 -13.32
CA ILE A 92 -4.48 1.24 -13.45
C ILE A 92 -3.18 0.89 -12.72
N ALA A 93 -2.13 1.70 -12.88
CA ALA A 93 -0.85 1.49 -12.20
C ALA A 93 -0.99 1.58 -10.68
N ALA A 94 -1.72 2.57 -10.18
CA ALA A 94 -2.06 2.73 -8.77
C ALA A 94 -2.80 1.52 -8.20
N LEU A 95 -3.82 1.04 -8.93
CA LEU A 95 -4.58 -0.14 -8.52
C LEU A 95 -3.70 -1.39 -8.49
N ALA A 96 -2.81 -1.56 -9.49
CA ALA A 96 -1.87 -2.68 -9.52
C ALA A 96 -0.94 -2.68 -8.29
N VAL A 97 -0.43 -1.51 -7.88
CA VAL A 97 0.38 -1.37 -6.66
C VAL A 97 -0.43 -1.73 -5.41
N ALA A 98 -1.67 -1.25 -5.31
CA ALA A 98 -2.55 -1.57 -4.17
C ALA A 98 -2.81 -3.08 -4.07
N ILE A 99 -3.05 -3.76 -5.21
CA ILE A 99 -3.24 -5.21 -5.28
C ILE A 99 -1.96 -5.96 -4.87
N LEU A 100 -0.79 -5.52 -5.33
CA LEU A 100 0.49 -6.14 -4.93
C LEU A 100 0.69 -6.08 -3.41
N MET A 101 0.41 -4.94 -2.79
CA MET A 101 0.47 -4.81 -1.33
C MET A 101 -0.58 -5.68 -0.63
N ALA A 102 -1.81 -5.76 -1.14
CA ALA A 102 -2.85 -6.61 -0.58
C ALA A 102 -2.47 -8.11 -0.63
N ILE A 103 -1.89 -8.57 -1.73
CA ILE A 103 -1.38 -9.95 -1.85
C ILE A 103 -0.22 -10.16 -0.87
N GLY A 104 0.67 -9.18 -0.73
CA GLY A 104 1.72 -9.16 0.29
C GLY A 104 1.17 -9.35 1.70
N ALA A 105 0.11 -8.60 2.03
CA ALA A 105 -0.57 -8.65 3.32
C ALA A 105 -1.14 -10.04 3.60
N PHE A 106 -1.82 -10.64 2.61
CA PHE A 106 -2.34 -12.00 2.72
C PHE A 106 -1.25 -13.06 2.92
N LYS A 107 -0.05 -12.83 2.36
CA LYS A 107 1.10 -13.73 2.49
C LYS A 107 1.95 -13.43 3.72
N GLY A 108 1.59 -12.43 4.54
CA GLY A 108 2.37 -12.02 5.70
C GLY A 108 3.72 -11.39 5.35
N LYS A 109 3.93 -10.95 4.10
CA LYS A 109 5.18 -10.32 3.67
C LYS A 109 5.19 -8.84 4.05
N ALA A 110 6.36 -8.27 4.29
CA ALA A 110 6.54 -6.84 4.55
C ALA A 110 6.77 -6.08 3.23
N ILE A 111 5.74 -5.96 2.39
CA ILE A 111 5.85 -5.33 1.08
C ILE A 111 5.93 -3.80 1.21
N ARG A 112 7.05 -3.23 0.78
CA ARG A 112 7.23 -1.78 0.62
C ARG A 112 6.62 -1.32 -0.71
N LEU A 113 6.14 -0.08 -0.80
CA LEU A 113 5.67 0.45 -2.08
C LEU A 113 6.79 0.40 -3.14
N PRO A 114 6.51 -0.12 -4.35
CA PRO A 114 7.44 -0.01 -5.46
C PRO A 114 7.82 1.44 -5.73
N PHE A 115 9.10 1.71 -5.99
CA PHE A 115 9.68 3.04 -6.29
C PHE A 115 9.67 4.07 -5.14
N VAL A 116 8.76 3.95 -4.18
CA VAL A 116 8.57 4.89 -3.07
C VAL A 116 9.24 4.39 -1.78
N GLY A 117 9.25 3.08 -1.54
CA GLY A 117 9.92 2.47 -0.40
C GLY A 117 9.24 2.78 0.93
N ASN A 118 9.95 3.45 1.84
CA ASN A 118 9.49 3.79 3.19
C ASN A 118 9.59 5.30 3.46
N LEU A 119 8.84 6.11 2.71
CA LEU A 119 8.84 7.56 2.91
C LEU A 119 8.24 7.97 4.26
N ILE A 120 7.22 7.25 4.73
CA ILE A 120 6.51 7.57 5.97
C ILE A 120 6.67 6.40 6.94
N SER A 121 7.21 6.68 8.12
CA SER A 121 7.43 5.71 9.20
C SER A 121 7.09 6.36 10.54
N ILE A 122 5.80 6.53 10.81
CA ILE A 122 5.31 7.27 11.99
C ILE A 122 4.89 6.31 13.11
N PHE A 123 4.31 5.16 12.76
CA PHE A 123 3.77 4.17 13.70
C PHE A 123 4.74 3.03 14.01
#